data_AF-A0A5J4KJT0-F1
#
_entry.id   AF-A0A5J4KJT0-F1
#
_cell.length_a   1.000
_cell.length_b   1.000
_cell.length_c   1.000
_cell.angle_alpha   90.00
_cell.angle_beta   90.00
_cell.angle_gamma   90.00
#
_symmetry.space_group_name_H-M   'P 1'
#
loop_
_entity.id
_entity.type
_entity.pdbx_description
1 polymer ?
#
loop_
_entity_poly.entity_id
_entity_poly.type
_entity_poly.pdbx_seq_one_letter_code
_entity_poly.pdbx_strand_id
1 'polypeptide(L)'
;MLPRYPDDDARRKAYQNERSQRWSLEEKLLIPISNLICDVIRIESGYSATYQKYAEPLIDNFKNSHPSTQTVPDEIRGAPDLKIQANNREWFVELKIKKMAYHNTRNGSIKVPRYGCESHYLDDTPVYVNLLKHAATYNINLEDIVLLYAVNPGAATTMRTPLAPEEWHLECIKLNDLKRNVESKRYFKYTEGYGQPAWLIRCDDMQGVSQTFI
;
A
#
# COMPACT_ATOMS: atom_id res chain seq x y z
N MET A 1 -11.54 21.20 -7.83
CA MET A 1 -12.17 20.85 -9.13
C MET A 1 -11.42 19.64 -9.66
N LEU A 2 -12.05 18.45 -9.72
CA LEU A 2 -11.48 17.34 -10.48
C LEU A 2 -11.29 17.81 -11.93
N PRO A 3 -10.17 17.47 -12.58
CA PRO A 3 -10.02 17.71 -14.01
C PRO A 3 -11.22 17.07 -14.73
N ARG A 4 -12.03 17.89 -15.40
CA ARG A 4 -13.09 17.38 -16.27
C ARG A 4 -12.38 16.82 -17.50
N TYR A 5 -12.34 15.50 -17.60
CA TYR A 5 -11.85 14.84 -18.80
C TYR A 5 -12.89 14.99 -19.92
N PRO A 6 -12.46 15.27 -21.16
CA PRO A 6 -13.37 15.46 -22.29
C PRO A 6 -14.13 14.18 -22.66
N ASP A 7 -13.58 13.01 -22.35
CA ASP A 7 -14.17 11.70 -22.61
C ASP A 7 -13.55 10.59 -21.73
N ASP A 8 -14.08 9.36 -21.89
CA ASP A 8 -13.66 8.16 -21.17
C ASP A 8 -12.23 7.70 -21.52
N ASP A 9 -11.75 7.95 -22.74
CA ASP A 9 -10.40 7.57 -23.16
C ASP A 9 -9.35 8.51 -22.56
N ALA A 10 -9.64 9.82 -22.51
CA ALA A 10 -8.85 10.81 -21.80
C ALA A 10 -8.78 10.50 -20.29
N ARG A 11 -9.90 10.07 -19.69
CA ARG A 11 -9.93 9.60 -18.30
C ARG A 11 -9.03 8.37 -18.09
N ARG A 12 -9.11 7.38 -18.99
CA ARG A 12 -8.29 6.16 -18.94
C ARG A 12 -6.79 6.46 -19.11
N LYS A 13 -6.42 7.33 -20.05
CA LYS A 13 -5.02 7.76 -20.27
C LYS A 13 -4.47 8.50 -19.05
N ALA A 14 -5.24 9.41 -18.46
CA ALA A 14 -4.84 10.12 -17.24
C ALA A 14 -4.61 9.15 -16.07
N TYR A 15 -5.50 8.17 -15.89
CA TYR A 15 -5.31 7.10 -14.90
C TYR A 15 -4.03 6.30 -15.13
N GLN A 16 -3.79 5.87 -16.37
CA GLN A 16 -2.59 5.11 -16.73
C GLN A 16 -1.33 5.92 -16.45
N ASN A 17 -1.32 7.21 -16.82
CA ASN A 17 -0.18 8.09 -16.57
C ASN A 17 0.07 8.28 -15.06
N GLU A 18 -0.98 8.53 -14.27
CA GLU A 18 -0.86 8.67 -12.82
C GLU A 18 -0.39 7.37 -12.16
N ARG A 19 -0.91 6.22 -12.61
CA ARG A 19 -0.47 4.90 -12.15
C ARG A 19 0.99 4.64 -12.47
N SER A 20 1.44 4.91 -13.69
CA SER A 20 2.85 4.77 -14.10
C SER A 20 3.78 5.68 -13.30
N GLN A 21 3.36 6.91 -13.00
CA GLN A 21 4.14 7.82 -12.15
C GLN A 21 4.26 7.30 -10.72
N ARG A 22 3.17 6.76 -10.13
CA ARG A 22 3.20 6.17 -8.79
C ARG A 22 4.10 4.94 -8.74
N TRP A 23 4.01 4.05 -9.73
CA TRP A 23 4.89 2.88 -9.84
C TRP A 23 6.36 3.27 -9.96
N SER A 24 6.68 4.24 -10.82
CA SER A 24 8.06 4.72 -10.94
C SER A 24 8.58 5.34 -9.64
N LEU A 25 7.71 5.98 -8.86
CA LEU A 25 8.06 6.51 -7.55
C LEU A 25 8.24 5.38 -6.51
N GLU A 26 7.36 4.39 -6.50
CA GLU A 26 7.46 3.19 -5.66
C GLU A 26 8.77 2.46 -5.91
N GLU A 27 9.17 2.22 -7.17
CA GLU A 27 10.45 1.59 -7.49
C GLU A 27 11.66 2.38 -6.95
N LYS A 28 11.66 3.71 -7.09
CA LYS A 28 12.77 4.56 -6.62
C LYS A 28 12.85 4.67 -5.10
N LEU A 29 11.70 4.64 -4.43
CA LEU A 29 11.60 4.88 -3.01
C LEU A 29 11.51 3.59 -2.18
N LEU A 30 11.30 2.43 -2.79
CA LEU A 30 11.20 1.15 -2.08
C LEU A 30 12.38 0.95 -1.13
N ILE A 31 13.62 1.05 -1.64
CA ILE A 31 14.83 0.86 -0.82
C ILE A 31 14.95 1.94 0.27
N PRO A 32 14.88 3.26 -0.05
CA PRO A 32 14.91 4.29 0.98
C PRO A 32 13.86 4.14 2.07
N ILE A 33 12.61 3.83 1.71
CA ILE A 33 11.51 3.64 2.68
C ILE A 33 11.73 2.36 3.49
N SER A 34 12.27 1.30 2.90
CA SER A 34 12.59 0.07 3.63
C SER A 34 13.65 0.34 4.72
N ASN A 35 14.70 1.09 4.39
CA ASN A 35 15.70 1.51 5.38
C ASN A 35 15.05 2.34 6.50
N LEU A 36 14.19 3.29 6.14
CA LEU A 36 13.46 4.13 7.10
C LEU A 36 12.60 3.29 8.04
N ILE A 37 11.86 2.30 7.52
CA ILE A 37 11.04 1.40 8.36
C ILE A 37 11.94 0.67 9.37
N CYS A 38 13.07 0.12 8.93
CA CYS A 38 14.01 -0.55 9.83
C CYS A 38 14.60 0.40 10.88
N ASP A 39 14.92 1.64 10.50
CA ASP A 39 15.43 2.66 11.42
C ASP A 39 14.38 3.03 12.48
N VAL A 40 13.11 3.22 12.09
CA VAL A 40 11.99 3.47 13.01
C VAL A 40 11.81 2.31 13.99
N ILE A 41 11.80 1.07 13.50
CA ILE A 41 11.73 -0.12 14.36
C ILE A 41 12.89 -0.10 15.35
N ARG A 42 14.13 0.12 14.89
CA ARG A 42 15.31 0.16 15.76
C ARG A 42 15.24 1.25 16.82
N ILE A 43 14.87 2.47 16.44
CA ILE A 43 14.84 3.63 17.35
C ILE A 43 13.77 3.45 18.42
N GLU A 44 12.57 3.03 18.04
CA GLU A 44 11.42 2.98 18.94
C GLU A 44 11.37 1.69 19.78
N SER A 45 11.85 0.55 19.23
CA SER A 45 11.80 -0.75 19.91
C SER A 45 13.13 -1.20 20.51
N GLY A 46 14.25 -0.67 20.03
CA GLY A 46 15.59 -1.18 20.34
C GLY A 46 15.99 -2.43 19.56
N TYR A 47 15.13 -3.02 18.73
CA TYR A 47 15.43 -4.20 17.93
C TYR A 47 16.09 -3.86 16.59
N SER A 48 17.16 -4.57 16.25
CA SER A 48 17.68 -4.54 14.88
C SER A 48 16.66 -5.13 13.92
N ALA A 49 16.36 -4.40 12.85
CA ALA A 49 15.45 -4.81 11.80
C ALA A 49 16.18 -4.91 10.45
N THR A 50 15.85 -5.93 9.66
CA THR A 50 16.33 -6.11 8.29
C THR A 50 15.16 -6.32 7.35
N TYR A 51 15.36 -6.06 6.05
CA TYR A 51 14.35 -6.32 5.03
C TYR A 51 14.94 -7.05 3.82
N GLN A 52 14.05 -7.69 3.07
CA GLN A 52 14.31 -8.23 1.75
C GLN A 52 13.11 -7.98 0.84
N LYS A 53 13.34 -7.87 -0.47
CA LYS A 53 12.24 -7.87 -1.44
C LYS A 53 11.60 -9.25 -1.46
N TYR A 54 10.28 -9.31 -1.43
CA TYR A 54 9.55 -10.57 -1.34
C TYR A 54 8.76 -10.90 -2.62
N ALA A 55 8.05 -9.93 -3.19
CA ALA A 55 7.28 -10.14 -4.41
C ALA A 55 8.13 -10.44 -5.66
N GLU A 56 9.22 -9.68 -5.88
CA GLU A 56 10.03 -9.74 -7.10
C GLU A 56 10.61 -11.15 -7.36
N PRO A 57 11.28 -11.82 -6.39
CA PRO A 57 11.78 -13.19 -6.60
C PRO A 57 10.68 -14.21 -6.93
N LEU A 58 9.48 -14.07 -6.34
CA LEU A 58 8.37 -14.99 -6.61
C LEU A 58 7.84 -14.82 -8.04
N ILE A 59 7.70 -13.57 -8.49
CA ILE A 59 7.25 -13.25 -9.85
C ILE A 59 8.27 -13.73 -10.87
N ASP A 60 9.56 -13.50 -10.62
CA ASP A 60 10.63 -13.90 -11.53
C ASP A 60 10.76 -15.42 -11.62
N ASN A 61 10.73 -16.12 -10.48
CA ASN A 61 10.74 -17.58 -10.46
C ASN A 61 9.54 -18.18 -11.22
N PHE A 62 8.35 -17.58 -11.08
CA PHE A 62 7.17 -18.01 -11.83
C PHE A 62 7.36 -17.83 -13.34
N LYS A 63 7.77 -16.63 -13.78
CA LYS A 63 7.98 -16.33 -15.21
C LYS A 63 9.05 -17.22 -15.83
N ASN A 64 10.13 -17.50 -15.11
CA ASN A 64 11.20 -18.38 -15.57
C ASN A 64 10.75 -19.84 -15.68
N SER A 65 9.89 -20.30 -14.76
CA SER A 65 9.38 -21.68 -14.76
C SER A 65 8.22 -21.88 -15.75
N HIS A 66 7.50 -20.81 -16.09
CA HIS A 66 6.32 -20.84 -16.96
C HIS A 66 6.41 -19.78 -18.08
N PRO A 67 7.42 -19.85 -18.96
CA PRO A 67 7.70 -18.78 -19.93
C PRO A 67 6.59 -18.57 -20.97
N SER A 68 5.75 -19.58 -21.20
CA SER A 68 4.59 -19.50 -22.10
C SER A 68 3.34 -18.89 -21.45
N THR A 69 3.35 -18.67 -20.13
CA THR A 69 2.20 -18.11 -19.41
C THR A 69 2.22 -16.58 -19.49
N GLN A 70 1.18 -16.00 -20.10
CA GLN A 70 1.08 -14.55 -20.27
C GLN A 70 0.72 -13.80 -18.98
N THR A 71 0.06 -14.46 -18.03
CA THR A 71 -0.49 -13.85 -16.81
C THR A 71 0.01 -14.55 -15.56
N VAL A 72 0.64 -13.79 -14.67
CA VAL A 72 1.04 -14.27 -13.34
C VAL A 72 -0.23 -14.55 -12.51
N PRO A 73 -0.32 -15.72 -11.84
CA PRO A 73 -1.45 -16.06 -10.98
C PRO A 73 -1.70 -15.03 -9.88
N ASP A 74 -2.96 -14.88 -9.47
CA ASP A 74 -3.34 -13.85 -8.49
C ASP A 74 -2.65 -14.04 -7.14
N GLU A 75 -2.44 -15.27 -6.70
CA GLU A 75 -1.73 -15.61 -5.47
C GLU A 75 -0.25 -15.24 -5.52
N ILE A 76 0.36 -15.09 -6.69
CA ILE A 76 1.75 -14.59 -6.83
C ILE A 76 1.73 -13.08 -6.98
N ARG A 77 0.75 -12.53 -7.70
CA ARG A 77 0.54 -11.07 -7.83
C ARG A 77 0.16 -10.40 -6.51
N GLY A 78 -0.34 -11.17 -5.56
CA GLY A 78 -0.67 -10.72 -4.20
C GLY A 78 0.47 -10.85 -3.21
N ALA A 79 1.68 -11.23 -3.64
CA ALA A 79 2.84 -11.26 -2.77
C ALA A 79 3.16 -9.84 -2.28
N PRO A 80 3.32 -9.61 -0.96
CA PRO A 80 3.72 -8.31 -0.44
C PRO A 80 5.09 -7.86 -0.97
N ASP A 81 5.30 -6.54 -1.08
CA ASP A 81 6.53 -5.96 -1.61
C ASP A 81 7.78 -6.40 -0.84
N LEU A 82 7.71 -6.42 0.49
CA LEU A 82 8.84 -6.65 1.38
C LEU A 82 8.55 -7.77 2.39
N LYS A 83 9.63 -8.35 2.90
CA LYS A 83 9.66 -9.14 4.12
C LYS A 83 10.62 -8.48 5.10
N ILE A 84 10.13 -8.13 6.28
CA ILE A 84 10.87 -7.47 7.36
C ILE A 84 11.05 -8.45 8.51
N GLN A 85 12.25 -8.49 9.09
CA GLN A 85 12.57 -9.33 10.24
C GLN A 85 13.12 -8.47 11.38
N ALA A 86 12.52 -8.61 12.56
CA ALA A 86 12.96 -7.97 13.81
C ALA A 86 12.55 -8.83 15.01
N ASN A 87 13.37 -8.91 16.06
CA ASN A 87 13.06 -9.66 17.29
C ASN A 87 12.56 -11.11 17.08
N ASN A 88 13.20 -11.86 16.17
CA ASN A 88 12.79 -13.22 15.75
C ASN A 88 11.38 -13.33 15.15
N ARG A 89 10.75 -12.20 14.85
CA ARG A 89 9.46 -12.13 14.18
C ARG A 89 9.63 -11.62 12.76
N GLU A 90 8.70 -12.04 11.93
CA GLU A 90 8.70 -11.80 10.50
C GLU A 90 7.36 -11.17 10.11
N TRP A 91 7.43 -10.16 9.26
CA TRP A 91 6.26 -9.50 8.69
C TRP A 91 6.43 -9.36 7.20
N PHE A 92 5.34 -9.51 6.47
CA PHE A 92 5.26 -9.27 5.04
C PHE A 92 4.55 -7.94 4.82
N VAL A 93 5.23 -7.00 4.17
CA VAL A 93 4.77 -5.61 4.08
C VAL A 93 4.39 -5.28 2.65
N GLU A 94 3.12 -4.92 2.47
CA GLU A 94 2.60 -4.30 1.25
C GLU A 94 2.76 -2.78 1.39
N LEU A 95 3.63 -2.18 0.59
CA LEU A 95 3.95 -0.76 0.66
C LEU A 95 3.02 0.06 -0.24
N LYS A 96 2.57 1.20 0.27
CA LYS A 96 1.79 2.18 -0.48
C LYS A 96 2.40 3.56 -0.28
N ILE A 97 2.99 4.11 -1.34
CA ILE A 97 3.56 5.46 -1.30
C ILE A 97 2.49 6.47 -1.70
N LYS A 98 2.19 7.42 -0.80
CA LYS A 98 1.15 8.44 -1.01
C LYS A 98 1.72 9.83 -0.84
N LYS A 99 1.21 10.76 -1.65
CA LYS A 99 1.47 12.19 -1.48
C LYS A 99 0.69 12.75 -0.29
N MET A 100 -0.57 12.35 -0.14
CA MET A 100 -1.44 12.81 0.94
C MET A 100 -2.44 11.72 1.29
N ALA A 101 -2.95 11.76 2.52
CA ALA A 101 -4.16 11.04 2.88
C ALA A 101 -5.35 11.58 2.06
N TYR A 102 -6.36 10.74 1.88
CA TYR A 102 -7.64 11.16 1.32
C TYR A 102 -8.40 11.97 2.37
N HIS A 103 -8.66 13.24 2.06
CA HIS A 103 -9.54 14.10 2.86
C HIS A 103 -10.84 14.34 2.09
N ASN A 104 -11.98 14.08 2.73
CA ASN A 104 -13.28 14.55 2.26
C ASN A 104 -13.36 16.07 2.46
N THR A 105 -12.75 16.85 1.57
CA THR A 105 -12.82 18.31 1.65
C THR A 105 -14.11 18.82 1.00
N ARG A 106 -14.77 19.78 1.66
CA ARG A 106 -15.99 20.46 1.18
C ARG A 106 -15.93 20.96 -0.27
N ASN A 107 -14.72 21.18 -0.80
CA ASN A 107 -14.44 21.70 -2.15
C ASN A 107 -13.68 20.71 -3.06
N GLY A 108 -13.39 19.50 -2.57
CA GLY A 108 -12.68 18.44 -3.26
C GLY A 108 -13.62 17.40 -3.87
N SER A 109 -14.49 17.83 -4.78
CA SER A 109 -15.16 17.07 -5.85
C SER A 109 -15.95 15.78 -5.58
N ILE A 110 -15.77 15.06 -4.48
CA ILE A 110 -16.49 13.81 -4.21
C ILE A 110 -16.81 13.71 -2.71
N LYS A 111 -18.04 14.09 -2.37
CA LYS A 111 -18.60 13.82 -1.04
C LYS A 111 -19.01 12.37 -1.01
N VAL A 112 -18.23 11.49 -0.38
CA VAL A 112 -18.74 10.16 0.00
C VAL A 112 -19.77 10.39 1.10
N PRO A 113 -21.08 10.16 0.86
CA PRO A 113 -22.10 10.47 1.86
C PRO A 113 -21.83 9.68 3.14
N ARG A 114 -21.73 10.38 4.28
CA ARG A 114 -21.47 9.82 5.63
C ARG A 114 -20.03 9.36 5.92
N TYR A 115 -19.04 9.71 5.09
CA TYR A 115 -17.64 9.36 5.34
C TYR A 115 -16.80 10.63 5.57
N GLY A 116 -16.78 11.12 6.81
CA GLY A 116 -16.24 12.44 7.18
C GLY A 116 -14.82 12.45 7.76
N CYS A 117 -14.09 11.33 7.67
CA CYS A 117 -12.75 11.19 8.27
C CYS A 117 -11.65 11.09 7.20
N GLU A 118 -10.41 11.37 7.61
CA GLU A 118 -9.21 11.13 6.82
C GLU A 118 -9.02 9.64 6.58
N SER A 119 -8.58 9.26 5.38
CA SER A 119 -8.48 7.86 5.01
C SER A 119 -7.40 7.58 3.99
N HIS A 120 -6.98 6.32 3.91
CA HIS A 120 -6.20 5.79 2.81
C HIS A 120 -7.10 4.96 1.89
N TYR A 121 -6.69 4.81 0.63
CA TYR A 121 -7.36 3.91 -0.31
C TYR A 121 -6.52 2.67 -0.59
N LEU A 122 -7.21 1.55 -0.79
CA LEU A 122 -6.64 0.28 -1.21
C LEU A 122 -7.47 -0.31 -2.34
N ASP A 123 -6.85 -0.56 -3.50
CA ASP A 123 -7.53 -1.20 -4.62
C ASP A 123 -8.08 -2.58 -4.17
N ASP A 124 -9.38 -2.82 -4.38
CA ASP A 124 -10.02 -4.10 -4.01
C ASP A 124 -9.40 -5.25 -4.81
N THR A 125 -9.37 -5.07 -6.14
CA THR A 125 -8.59 -5.88 -7.08
C THR A 125 -7.67 -4.93 -7.85
N PRO A 126 -6.38 -5.24 -8.01
CA PRO A 126 -5.73 -6.53 -7.72
C PRO A 126 -4.99 -6.59 -6.38
N VAL A 127 -5.26 -5.73 -5.40
CA VAL A 127 -4.43 -5.69 -4.17
C VAL A 127 -5.08 -6.49 -3.04
N TYR A 128 -6.20 -6.01 -2.47
CA TYR A 128 -6.81 -6.64 -1.29
C TYR A 128 -7.15 -8.12 -1.50
N VAL A 129 -7.87 -8.43 -2.59
CA VAL A 129 -8.27 -9.82 -2.89
C VAL A 129 -7.06 -10.72 -3.13
N ASN A 130 -6.02 -10.21 -3.81
CA ASN A 130 -4.85 -11.03 -4.12
C ASN A 130 -3.96 -11.25 -2.89
N LEU A 131 -3.85 -10.27 -1.98
CA LEU A 131 -3.17 -10.45 -0.70
C LEU A 131 -3.80 -11.58 0.12
N LEU A 132 -5.14 -11.67 0.15
CA LEU A 132 -5.84 -12.76 0.83
C LEU A 132 -5.56 -14.12 0.16
N LYS A 133 -5.55 -14.17 -1.18
CA LYS A 133 -5.20 -15.40 -1.92
C LYS A 133 -3.76 -15.83 -1.65
N HIS A 134 -2.82 -14.89 -1.67
CA HIS A 134 -1.42 -15.14 -1.38
C HIS A 134 -1.25 -15.72 0.03
N ALA A 135 -1.86 -15.07 1.04
CA ALA A 135 -1.79 -15.55 2.42
C ALA A 135 -2.31 -16.98 2.57
N ALA A 136 -3.43 -17.30 1.91
CA ALA A 136 -4.01 -18.64 1.93
C ALA A 136 -3.11 -19.68 1.23
N THR A 137 -2.58 -19.37 0.04
CA THR A 137 -1.72 -20.29 -0.73
C THR A 137 -0.41 -20.60 -0.02
N TYR A 138 0.23 -19.59 0.57
CA TYR A 138 1.53 -19.72 1.23
C TYR A 138 1.44 -19.97 2.74
N ASN A 139 0.22 -20.17 3.27
CA ASN A 139 -0.06 -20.42 4.68
C ASN A 139 0.55 -19.35 5.62
N ILE A 140 0.43 -18.08 5.23
CA ILE A 140 0.89 -16.93 6.00
C ILE A 140 -0.27 -16.42 6.87
N ASN A 141 -0.01 -16.18 8.16
CA ASN A 141 -1.02 -15.59 9.03
C ASN A 141 -1.32 -14.15 8.61
N LEU A 142 -2.60 -13.78 8.58
CA LEU A 142 -3.02 -12.41 8.23
C LEU A 142 -2.54 -11.34 9.23
N GLU A 143 -2.14 -11.74 10.44
CA GLU A 143 -1.52 -10.87 11.45
C GLU A 143 -0.08 -10.49 11.13
N ASP A 144 0.58 -11.30 10.29
CA ASP A 144 1.97 -11.09 9.88
C ASP A 144 2.05 -10.34 8.54
N ILE A 145 0.91 -10.07 7.88
CA ILE A 145 0.85 -9.22 6.69
C ILE A 145 0.41 -7.82 7.10
N VAL A 146 1.22 -6.82 6.75
CA VAL A 146 1.02 -5.41 7.11
C VAL A 146 0.87 -4.58 5.85
N LEU A 147 -0.20 -3.80 5.75
CA LEU A 147 -0.31 -2.75 4.75
C LEU A 147 0.27 -1.47 5.34
N LEU A 148 1.33 -0.95 4.72
CA LEU A 148 2.04 0.23 5.19
C LEU A 148 1.87 1.39 4.20
N TYR A 149 1.37 2.51 4.70
CA TYR A 149 1.23 3.76 4.00
C TYR A 149 2.38 4.69 4.39
N ALA A 150 3.26 4.95 3.43
CA ALA A 150 4.32 5.95 3.54
C ALA A 150 3.83 7.24 2.88
N VAL A 151 3.54 8.25 3.69
CA VAL A 151 2.93 9.50 3.25
C VAL A 151 3.94 10.63 3.34
N ASN A 152 4.20 11.31 2.22
CA ASN A 152 5.01 12.52 2.18
C ASN A 152 4.43 13.51 1.14
N PRO A 153 3.84 14.64 1.60
CA PRO A 153 3.31 15.69 0.72
C PRO A 153 4.34 16.31 -0.22
N GLY A 154 5.62 16.36 0.17
CA GLY A 154 6.73 16.91 -0.62
C GLY A 154 7.36 15.93 -1.62
N ALA A 155 7.16 14.61 -1.45
CA ALA A 155 7.80 13.58 -2.30
C ALA A 155 7.37 13.65 -3.78
N ALA A 156 6.26 14.33 -4.07
CA ALA A 156 5.75 14.58 -5.42
C ALA A 156 6.60 15.54 -6.26
N THR A 157 7.25 16.50 -5.59
CA THR A 157 7.85 17.69 -6.19
C THR A 157 9.35 17.74 -6.03
N THR A 158 9.88 17.12 -4.98
CA THR A 158 11.30 17.11 -4.67
C THR A 158 11.70 15.70 -4.27
N MET A 159 12.05 14.88 -5.26
CA MET A 159 12.73 13.60 -5.03
C MET A 159 14.15 13.89 -4.50
N ARG A 160 14.29 14.21 -3.21
CA ARG A 160 15.58 14.33 -2.55
C ARG A 160 15.93 13.01 -1.87
N THR A 161 17.15 12.54 -2.13
CA THR A 161 17.80 11.47 -1.38
C THR A 161 19.01 12.06 -0.66
N PRO A 162 19.27 11.72 0.62
CA PRO A 162 18.54 10.77 1.46
C PRO A 162 17.15 11.28 1.86
N LEU A 163 16.23 10.35 2.14
CA LEU A 163 14.94 10.70 2.74
C LEU A 163 15.21 11.20 4.16
N ALA A 164 14.63 12.35 4.51
CA ALA A 164 14.59 12.82 5.89
C ALA A 164 13.44 12.08 6.60
N PRO A 165 13.70 11.20 7.57
CA PRO A 165 12.68 10.43 8.29
C PRO A 165 11.50 11.27 8.79
N GLU A 166 11.78 12.48 9.25
CA GLU A 166 10.83 13.46 9.77
C GLU A 166 9.84 14.01 8.73
N GLU A 167 10.15 13.86 7.44
CA GLU A 167 9.26 14.27 6.34
C GLU A 167 8.26 13.18 5.94
N TRP A 168 8.39 11.97 6.51
CA TRP A 168 7.57 10.82 6.18
C TRP A 168 6.69 10.43 7.35
N HIS A 169 5.39 10.40 7.09
CA HIS A 169 4.42 9.83 8.01
C HIS A 169 4.18 8.37 7.64
N LEU A 170 4.47 7.46 8.56
CA LEU A 170 4.31 6.03 8.35
C LEU A 170 3.18 5.48 9.21
N GLU A 171 2.15 5.00 8.54
CA GLU A 171 0.96 4.42 9.16
C GLU A 171 0.74 3.02 8.61
N CYS A 172 0.24 2.10 9.42
CA CYS A 172 -0.03 0.75 8.95
C CYS A 172 -1.25 0.11 9.59
N ILE A 173 -1.75 -0.93 8.93
CA ILE A 173 -2.80 -1.80 9.42
C ILE A 173 -2.46 -3.24 9.07
N LYS A 174 -2.73 -4.16 9.98
CA LYS A 174 -2.60 -5.59 9.70
C LYS A 174 -3.72 -6.06 8.78
N LEU A 175 -3.42 -7.03 7.91
CA LEU A 175 -4.40 -7.55 6.96
C LEU A 175 -5.60 -8.21 7.68
N ASN A 176 -5.39 -8.80 8.85
CA ASN A 176 -6.48 -9.35 9.66
C ASN A 176 -7.47 -8.27 10.14
N ASP A 177 -6.97 -7.14 10.66
CA ASP A 177 -7.81 -6.02 11.10
C ASP A 177 -8.53 -5.37 9.91
N LEU A 178 -7.82 -5.20 8.79
CA LEU A 178 -8.42 -4.76 7.53
C LEU A 178 -9.58 -5.67 7.11
N LYS A 179 -9.35 -6.99 7.08
CA LYS A 179 -10.38 -7.98 6.71
C LYS A 179 -11.59 -7.90 7.62
N ARG A 180 -11.40 -7.87 8.94
CA ARG A 180 -12.49 -7.71 9.92
C ARG A 180 -13.30 -6.44 9.69
N ASN A 181 -12.64 -5.32 9.40
CA ASN A 181 -13.31 -4.04 9.17
C ASN A 181 -14.03 -3.97 7.81
N VAL A 182 -13.54 -4.68 6.80
CA VAL A 182 -14.25 -4.88 5.52
C VAL A 182 -15.49 -5.77 5.73
N GLU A 183 -15.36 -6.91 6.38
CA GLU A 183 -16.46 -7.87 6.59
C GLU A 183 -17.57 -7.32 7.50
N SER A 184 -17.19 -6.54 8.52
CA SER A 184 -18.14 -5.83 9.38
C SER A 184 -18.75 -4.59 8.74
N LYS A 185 -18.40 -4.27 7.48
CA LYS A 185 -18.88 -3.09 6.74
C LYS A 185 -18.55 -1.77 7.44
N ARG A 186 -17.49 -1.73 8.24
CA ARG A 186 -16.93 -0.50 8.82
C ARG A 186 -16.21 0.32 7.75
N TYR A 187 -15.57 -0.36 6.79
CA TYR A 187 -14.93 0.28 5.65
C TYR A 187 -15.87 0.36 4.45
N PHE A 188 -15.75 1.47 3.72
CA PHE A 188 -16.62 1.78 2.60
C PHE A 188 -15.90 1.48 1.29
N LYS A 189 -16.63 0.82 0.39
CA LYS A 189 -16.17 0.61 -0.98
C LYS A 189 -16.47 1.86 -1.78
N TYR A 190 -15.41 2.45 -2.30
CA TYR A 190 -15.42 3.64 -3.12
C TYR A 190 -15.25 3.24 -4.59
N THR A 191 -16.15 3.70 -5.45
CA THR A 191 -16.18 3.36 -6.88
C THR A 191 -16.12 4.58 -7.81
N GLU A 192 -15.97 5.79 -7.28
CA GLU A 192 -15.94 7.02 -8.09
C GLU A 192 -14.51 7.37 -8.57
N GLY A 193 -14.38 8.06 -9.71
CA GLY A 193 -13.07 8.40 -10.30
C GLY A 193 -12.57 7.40 -11.35
N TYR A 194 -11.26 7.16 -11.40
CA TYR A 194 -10.57 6.45 -12.50
C TYR A 194 -10.86 4.93 -12.63
N GLY A 195 -11.90 4.41 -11.98
CA GLY A 195 -12.60 3.20 -12.46
C GLY A 195 -12.21 1.86 -11.85
N GLN A 196 -11.53 1.81 -10.70
CA GLN A 196 -11.39 0.57 -9.92
C GLN A 196 -12.01 0.73 -8.53
N PRO A 197 -12.80 -0.24 -8.04
CA PRO A 197 -13.28 -0.21 -6.67
C PRO A 197 -12.11 -0.24 -5.68
N ALA A 198 -12.15 0.62 -4.69
CA ALA A 198 -11.15 0.70 -3.63
C ALA A 198 -11.83 0.75 -2.26
N TRP A 199 -11.19 0.19 -1.24
CA TRP A 199 -11.61 0.32 0.16
C TRP A 199 -11.04 1.61 0.74
N LEU A 200 -11.89 2.39 1.41
CA LEU A 200 -11.45 3.51 2.24
C LEU A 200 -11.17 3.01 3.66
N ILE A 201 -9.92 3.16 4.07
CA ILE A 201 -9.40 2.75 5.38
C ILE A 201 -9.21 4.00 6.22
N ARG A 202 -9.87 4.08 7.37
CA ARG A 202 -9.79 5.26 8.25
C ARG A 202 -8.40 5.42 8.82
N CYS A 203 -7.85 6.64 8.84
CA CYS A 203 -6.56 6.91 9.48
C CYS A 203 -6.60 6.60 10.99
N ASP A 204 -7.72 6.83 11.67
CA ASP A 204 -7.89 6.48 13.11
C ASP A 204 -7.77 4.98 13.40
N ASP A 205 -7.91 4.12 12.38
CA ASP A 205 -7.78 2.67 12.50
C ASP A 205 -6.36 2.17 12.17
N MET A 206 -5.47 3.08 11.79
CA MET A 206 -4.06 2.80 11.53
C MET A 206 -3.24 2.93 12.80
N GLN A 207 -2.16 2.15 12.87
CA GLN A 207 -1.19 2.16 13.96
C GLN A 207 0.13 2.77 13.47
N GLY A 208 0.93 3.26 14.41
CA GLY A 208 2.31 3.63 14.12
C GLY A 208 3.12 2.39 13.74
N VAL A 209 4.13 2.57 12.88
CA VAL A 209 4.99 1.47 12.42
C VAL A 209 5.58 0.70 13.61
N SER A 210 6.28 1.36 14.53
CA SER A 210 6.91 0.69 15.67
C SER A 210 5.95 -0.19 16.46
N GLN A 211 4.74 0.30 16.75
CA GLN A 211 3.72 -0.45 17.50
C GLN A 211 3.29 -1.75 16.80
N THR A 212 3.34 -1.79 15.46
CA THR A 212 2.93 -2.96 14.68
C THR A 212 4.01 -4.03 14.57
N PHE A 213 5.29 -3.63 14.61
CA PHE A 213 6.45 -4.50 14.45
C PHE A 213 7.13 -4.90 15.78
N ILE A 214 6.50 -4.61 16.93
CA ILE A 214 6.97 -5.02 18.28
C ILE A 214 6.14 -6.17 18.82
#